data_AF-A0A372IJL4-F1
#
_entry.id   AF-A0A372IJL4-F1
#
_cell.length_a   1.000
_cell.length_b   1.000
_cell.length_c   1.000
_cell.angle_alpha   90.00
_cell.angle_beta   90.00
_cell.angle_gamma   90.00
#
_symmetry.space_group_name_H-M   'P 1'
#
loop_
_entity.id
_entity.type
_entity.pdbx_description
1 polymer ?
#
loop_
_entity_poly.entity_id
_entity_poly.type
_entity_poly.pdbx_seq_one_letter_code
_entity_poly.pdbx_strand_id
1 'polypeptide(L)'
;MATACAGYRVAAVPGHHALSFECAGFALGKRADKLVLFFDGCRRKRNVIDYTGVQIATATEAAELLQRAQEFSTLVEAWIKSTHPHLS
;
A
#
# COMPACT_ATOMS: atom_id res chain seq x y z
N MET A 1 2.56 -4.34 -8.07
CA MET A 1 2.81 -3.99 -9.49
C MET A 1 3.83 -2.88 -9.62
N ALA A 2 3.59 -1.65 -9.14
CA ALA A 2 4.56 -0.54 -9.23
C ALA A 2 5.98 -0.90 -8.72
N THR A 3 6.08 -1.60 -7.59
CA THR A 3 7.35 -2.09 -7.03
C THR A 3 8.13 -2.98 -8.00
N ALA A 4 7.46 -3.96 -8.61
CA ALA A 4 8.09 -4.86 -9.57
C ALA A 4 8.45 -4.17 -10.89
N CYS A 5 7.59 -3.26 -11.38
CA CYS A 5 7.84 -2.44 -12.57
C CYS A 5 9.07 -1.54 -12.37
N ALA A 6 9.26 -0.97 -11.17
CA ALA A 6 10.43 -0.20 -10.79
C ALA A 6 11.68 -1.07 -10.50
N GLY A 7 11.60 -2.39 -10.68
CA GLY A 7 12.73 -3.31 -10.50
C GLY A 7 12.93 -3.82 -9.06
N TYR A 8 12.12 -3.41 -8.10
CA TYR A 8 12.19 -3.93 -6.73
C TYR A 8 11.67 -5.37 -6.63
N ARG A 9 12.26 -6.14 -5.72
CA ARG A 9 11.81 -7.50 -5.34
C ARG A 9 11.70 -7.55 -3.81
N VAL A 10 10.48 -7.73 -3.32
CA VAL A 10 10.23 -7.84 -1.89
C VAL A 10 10.35 -9.32 -1.49
N ALA A 11 11.28 -9.63 -0.58
CA ALA A 11 11.44 -10.98 -0.06
C ALA A 11 10.32 -11.32 0.95
N ALA A 12 9.89 -12.59 0.98
CA ALA A 12 8.87 -13.08 1.91
C ALA A 12 9.45 -13.35 3.32
N VAL A 13 9.94 -12.30 3.97
CA VAL A 13 10.56 -12.34 5.31
C VAL A 13 9.74 -11.53 6.32
N PRO A 14 9.89 -11.71 7.64
CA PRO A 14 9.27 -10.84 8.62
C PRO A 14 9.54 -9.36 8.30
N GLY A 15 8.49 -8.52 8.31
CA GLY A 15 8.58 -7.11 7.93
C GLY A 15 8.33 -6.79 6.45
N HIS A 16 8.17 -7.79 5.58
CA HIS A 16 7.97 -7.58 4.13
C HIS A 16 6.76 -6.71 3.77
N HIS A 17 5.71 -6.65 4.59
CA HIS A 17 4.58 -5.75 4.35
C HIS A 17 4.98 -4.27 4.46
N ALA A 18 5.81 -3.91 5.44
CA ALA A 18 6.31 -2.54 5.57
C ALA A 18 7.22 -2.21 4.37
N LEU A 19 8.09 -3.15 4.01
CA LEU A 19 8.98 -3.02 2.85
C LEU A 19 8.20 -2.87 1.53
N SER A 20 7.06 -3.56 1.39
CA SER A 20 6.20 -3.45 0.21
C SER A 20 5.65 -2.04 0.01
N PHE A 21 5.22 -1.38 1.10
CA PHE A 21 4.72 -0.01 1.03
C PHE A 21 5.85 1.01 0.84
N GLU A 22 7.00 0.80 1.48
CA GLU A 22 8.17 1.65 1.31
C GLU A 22 8.68 1.61 -0.13
N CYS A 23 8.84 0.42 -0.73
CA CYS A 23 9.20 0.29 -2.14
C CYS A 23 8.16 0.94 -3.07
N ALA A 24 6.87 0.88 -2.73
CA ALA A 24 5.84 1.55 -3.52
C ALA A 24 5.94 3.08 -3.42
N GLY A 25 6.29 3.60 -2.23
CA GLY A 25 6.62 5.01 -2.04
C GLY A 25 7.82 5.45 -2.88
N PHE A 26 8.88 4.66 -2.94
CA PHE A 26 10.04 4.96 -3.81
C PHE A 26 9.68 4.95 -5.29
N ALA A 27 8.85 4.01 -5.75
CA ALA A 27 8.45 3.92 -7.15
C ALA A 27 7.52 5.08 -7.58
N LEU A 28 6.51 5.39 -6.77
CA LEU A 28 5.46 6.37 -7.08
C LEU A 28 5.81 7.80 -6.65
N GLY A 29 6.83 7.96 -5.81
CA GLY A 29 7.28 9.22 -5.23
C GLY A 29 6.25 9.86 -4.29
N LYS A 30 6.40 11.17 -4.06
CA LYS A 30 5.62 11.96 -3.08
C LYS A 30 4.10 11.85 -3.19
N ARG A 31 3.58 11.46 -4.37
CA ARG A 31 2.15 11.26 -4.61
C ARG A 31 1.58 10.10 -3.80
N ALA A 32 2.42 9.12 -3.44
CA ALA A 32 2.01 7.95 -2.67
C ALA A 32 2.23 8.07 -1.16
N ASP A 33 3.03 9.02 -0.67
CA ASP A 33 3.46 9.08 0.74
C ASP A 33 2.31 8.99 1.74
N LYS A 34 1.24 9.78 1.52
CA LYS A 34 0.06 9.77 2.41
C LYS A 34 -0.68 8.44 2.38
N LEU A 35 -0.79 7.82 1.21
CA LEU A 35 -1.47 6.53 1.04
C LEU A 35 -0.64 5.39 1.65
N VAL A 36 0.67 5.39 1.42
CA VAL A 36 1.62 4.44 2.03
C VAL A 36 1.58 4.51 3.55
N LEU A 37 1.62 5.72 4.13
CA LEU A 37 1.52 5.92 5.57
C LEU A 37 0.17 5.45 6.13
N PHE A 38 -0.92 5.77 5.42
CA PHE A 38 -2.26 5.33 5.78
C PHE A 38 -2.36 3.79 5.83
N PHE A 39 -1.88 3.10 4.78
CA PHE A 39 -1.95 1.64 4.72
C PHE A 39 -1.07 0.95 5.77
N ASP A 40 0.11 1.49 6.10
CA ASP A 40 0.90 0.93 7.21
C ASP A 40 0.18 1.12 8.56
N GLY A 41 -0.52 2.24 8.74
CA GLY A 41 -1.43 2.45 9.88
C GLY A 41 -2.51 1.37 9.97
N CYS A 42 -3.24 1.12 8.87
CA CYS A 42 -4.24 0.06 8.80
C CYS A 42 -3.66 -1.33 9.09
N ARG A 43 -2.46 -1.63 8.55
CA ARG A 43 -1.77 -2.91 8.79
C ARG A 43 -1.39 -3.08 10.26
N ARG A 44 -0.87 -2.03 10.92
CA ARG A 44 -0.57 -2.06 12.36
C ARG A 44 -1.84 -2.30 13.18
N LYS A 45 -2.93 -1.60 12.84
CA LYS A 45 -4.23 -1.79 13.49
C LYS A 45 -4.73 -3.23 13.32
N ARG A 46 -4.70 -3.78 12.10
CA ARG A 46 -5.05 -5.19 11.84
C ARG A 46 -4.25 -6.15 12.71
N ASN A 47 -2.93 -5.97 12.81
CA ASN A 47 -2.11 -6.80 13.68
C ASN A 47 -2.57 -6.71 15.15
N VAL A 48 -2.89 -5.53 15.67
CA VAL A 48 -3.41 -5.40 17.05
C VAL A 48 -4.74 -6.13 17.23
N ILE A 49 -5.66 -5.99 16.27
CA ILE A 49 -6.95 -6.71 16.27
C ILE A 49 -6.71 -8.22 16.29
N ASP A 50 -5.87 -8.74 15.38
CA ASP A 50 -5.61 -10.17 15.23
C ASP A 50 -4.97 -10.79 16.48
N TYR A 51 -4.03 -10.09 17.11
CA TYR A 51 -3.26 -10.64 18.25
C TYR A 51 -3.89 -10.39 19.61
N THR A 52 -4.67 -9.30 19.77
CA THR A 52 -5.19 -8.90 21.09
C THR A 52 -6.70 -8.90 21.17
N GLY A 53 -7.41 -8.72 20.05
CA GLY A 53 -8.88 -8.57 20.02
C GLY A 53 -9.42 -7.35 20.79
N VAL A 54 -8.55 -6.52 21.38
CA VAL A 54 -8.93 -5.37 22.23
C VAL A 54 -9.48 -4.20 21.39
N GLN A 55 -9.12 -4.14 20.12
CA GLN A 55 -9.60 -3.15 19.18
C GLN A 55 -10.44 -3.81 18.09
N ILE A 56 -11.37 -3.06 17.51
CA ILE A 56 -12.20 -3.47 16.37
C ILE A 56 -12.15 -2.35 15.33
N ALA A 57 -12.19 -2.71 14.05
CA ALA A 57 -12.35 -1.77 12.96
C ALA A 57 -13.84 -1.38 12.80
N THR A 58 -14.12 -0.10 12.67
CA THR A 58 -15.48 0.40 12.40
C THR A 58 -15.83 0.27 10.92
N ALA A 59 -17.13 0.28 10.61
CA ALA A 59 -17.59 0.31 9.22
C ALA A 59 -17.06 1.56 8.46
N THR A 60 -16.95 2.70 9.15
CA THR A 60 -16.39 3.94 8.58
C THR A 60 -14.92 3.78 8.21
N GLU A 61 -14.11 3.19 9.09
CA GLU A 61 -12.69 2.94 8.81
C GLU A 61 -12.51 1.93 7.67
N ALA A 62 -13.38 0.91 7.58
CA ALA A 62 -13.37 -0.03 6.47
C ALA A 62 -13.73 0.64 5.14
N ALA A 63 -14.73 1.53 5.14
CA ALA A 63 -15.12 2.30 3.96
C ALA A 63 -14.01 3.27 3.52
N GLU A 64 -13.36 3.95 4.46
CA GLU A 64 -12.21 4.81 4.16
C GLU A 64 -11.05 3.99 3.57
N LEU A 65 -10.74 2.82 4.14
CA LEU A 65 -9.70 1.94 3.61
C LEU A 65 -9.98 1.53 2.15
N LEU A 66 -11.22 1.19 1.83
CA LEU A 66 -11.61 0.86 0.46
C LEU A 66 -11.42 2.05 -0.48
N GLN A 67 -11.87 3.23 -0.08
CA GLN A 67 -11.70 4.45 -0.87
C GLN A 67 -10.22 4.74 -1.15
N ARG A 68 -9.36 4.69 -0.11
CA ARG A 68 -7.92 4.91 -0.25
C ARG A 68 -7.27 3.86 -1.14
N ALA A 69 -7.71 2.60 -1.07
CA ALA A 69 -7.22 1.53 -1.92
C ALA A 69 -7.53 1.79 -3.41
N GLN A 70 -8.72 2.31 -3.72
CA GLN A 70 -9.10 2.70 -5.08
C GLN A 70 -8.28 3.90 -5.58
N GLU A 71 -8.12 4.94 -4.76
CA GLU A 71 -7.23 6.08 -5.05
C GLU A 71 -5.80 5.60 -5.38
N PHE A 72 -5.28 4.67 -4.59
CA PHE A 72 -3.95 4.11 -4.80
C PHE A 72 -3.85 3.26 -6.07
N SER A 73 -4.87 2.45 -6.39
CA SER A 73 -4.89 1.66 -7.64
C SER A 73 -4.83 2.56 -8.86
N THR A 74 -5.65 3.61 -8.91
CA THR A 74 -5.63 4.59 -10.01
C THR A 74 -4.27 5.27 -10.13
N LEU A 75 -3.64 5.63 -9.01
CA LEU A 75 -2.29 6.22 -9.00
C LEU A 75 -1.25 5.25 -9.59
N VAL A 76 -1.29 3.98 -9.19
CA VAL A 76 -0.38 2.93 -9.68
C VAL A 76 -0.54 2.72 -11.17
N GLU A 77 -1.78 2.56 -11.65
CA GLU A 77 -2.06 2.34 -13.08
C GLU A 77 -1.63 3.52 -13.94
N ALA A 78 -1.93 4.75 -13.50
CA ALA A 78 -1.50 5.96 -14.20
C ALA A 78 0.03 6.04 -14.29
N TRP A 79 0.74 5.72 -13.20
CA TRP A 79 2.20 5.70 -13.19
C TRP A 79 2.79 4.60 -14.09
N ILE A 80 2.20 3.41 -14.13
CA ILE A 80 2.66 2.33 -15.02
C ILE A 80 2.48 2.76 -16.48
N LYS A 81 1.31 3.30 -16.84
CA LYS A 81 1.05 3.80 -18.21
C LYS A 81 2.02 4.90 -18.63
N SER A 82 2.40 5.80 -17.72
CA SER A 82 3.32 6.89 -18.05
C SER A 82 4.79 6.46 -18.10
N THR A 83 5.20 5.56 -17.21
CA THR A 83 6.63 5.26 -16.94
C THR A 83 7.08 3.95 -17.56
N HIS A 84 6.17 2.98 -17.68
CA HIS A 84 6.40 1.65 -18.24
C HIS A 84 5.28 1.26 -19.22
N PRO A 85 5.07 2.02 -20.32
CA PRO A 85 3.95 1.80 -21.24
C PRO A 85 3.94 0.42 -21.91
N HIS A 86 5.08 -0.28 -21.95
CA HIS A 86 5.20 -1.64 -22.46
C HIS A 86 4.70 -2.72 -21.47
N LEU A 87 4.35 -2.33 -20.24
CA LEU A 87 3.83 -3.20 -19.18
C LEU A 87 2.36 -2.91 -18.83
N SER A 88 1.72 -1.96 -19.52
CA SER A 88 0.34 -1.52 -19.26
C SER A 88 -0.69 -2.12 -20.20
#